data_AF-A0A3L6QWI2-F1
#
_entry.id   AF-A0A3L6QWI2-F1
#
_cell.length_a   1.000
_cell.length_b   1.000
_cell.length_c   1.000
_cell.angle_alpha   90.00
_cell.angle_beta   90.00
_cell.angle_gamma   90.00
#
_symmetry.space_group_name_H-M   'P 1'
#
loop_
_entity.id
_entity.type
_entity.pdbx_description
1 polymer ?
#
loop_
_entity_poly.entity_id
_entity_poly.type
_entity_poly.pdbx_seq_one_letter_code
_entity_poly.pdbx_strand_id
1 'polypeptide(L)'
;MASPAPVKKVLVPIAAGSEPVEATVPIDVLRRAGADVTVAAAGGGGLLVDAMYGVKIVADASVADCADASYDLVALPGGIPGAANLGGCAALESVLRRHALKGGLYAAICAAPPLALARWGLLNGVKATAHPAFVDKFPGEVTAVDANVVVDGKVVTARGPAMAMEFALALVEQLYGKEKVDQIAKPMLVRYEPGYTFKELNPIRWQCSGTPKVLIPLVNANEEVEAITIIDALQRANADVVVASAEDGVEIVARHNTRIVTDVLLDAAAGQRFDLIIVPASRKLSLLLDAYMHPAELDFYQSVTDRNLLPLLA
;
A
#
# COMPACT_ATOMS: atom_id res chain seq x y z
N MET A 1 -21.86 -31.11 -3.52
CA MET A 1 -21.28 -29.76 -3.59
C MET A 1 -19.78 -29.92 -3.40
N ALA A 2 -18.95 -29.36 -4.27
CA ALA A 2 -17.50 -29.38 -4.07
C ALA A 2 -17.15 -28.57 -2.81
N SER A 3 -16.24 -29.06 -1.98
CA SER A 3 -15.71 -28.27 -0.85
C SER A 3 -15.14 -26.96 -1.37
N PRO A 4 -15.32 -25.83 -0.67
CA PRO A 4 -14.72 -24.58 -1.08
C PRO A 4 -13.21 -24.76 -1.22
N ALA A 5 -12.63 -24.17 -2.27
CA ALA A 5 -11.19 -24.20 -2.48
C ALA A 5 -10.48 -23.62 -1.24
N PRO A 6 -9.34 -24.18 -0.83
CA PRO A 6 -8.61 -23.68 0.34
C PRO A 6 -8.17 -22.22 0.10
N VAL A 7 -8.34 -21.40 1.14
CA VAL A 7 -7.93 -19.99 1.14
C VAL A 7 -6.41 -19.89 0.98
N LYS A 8 -5.92 -19.04 0.07
CA LYS A 8 -4.48 -18.83 -0.08
C LYS A 8 -3.95 -17.98 1.05
N LYS A 9 -2.83 -18.39 1.63
CA LYS A 9 -2.14 -17.66 2.69
C LYS A 9 -0.98 -16.86 2.12
N VAL A 10 -0.91 -15.58 2.45
CA VAL A 10 0.14 -14.68 1.97
C VAL A 10 0.83 -14.03 3.15
N LEU A 11 2.16 -13.95 3.08
CA LEU A 11 2.96 -13.15 4.00
C LEU A 11 3.46 -11.89 3.31
N VAL A 12 3.17 -10.72 3.88
CA VAL A 12 3.76 -9.44 3.45
C VAL A 12 4.56 -8.88 4.62
N PRO A 13 5.90 -9.09 4.65
CA PRO A 13 6.73 -8.52 5.69
C PRO A 13 6.93 -7.02 5.44
N ILE A 14 6.85 -6.22 6.51
CA ILE A 14 7.14 -4.78 6.50
C ILE A 14 8.22 -4.47 7.52
N ALA A 15 9.05 -3.48 7.23
CA ALA A 15 10.12 -3.03 8.13
C ALA A 15 10.14 -1.50 8.19
N ALA A 16 10.86 -0.94 9.16
CA ALA A 16 11.08 0.50 9.21
C ALA A 16 11.64 1.01 7.88
N GLY A 17 10.98 2.00 7.29
CA GLY A 17 11.29 2.56 5.97
C GLY A 17 10.87 1.70 4.77
N SER A 18 9.94 0.75 4.93
CA SER A 18 9.23 0.14 3.80
C SER A 18 8.47 1.21 3.01
N GLU A 19 8.39 1.06 1.70
CA GLU A 19 7.58 1.94 0.85
C GLU A 19 6.09 1.61 1.04
N PRO A 20 5.25 2.58 1.44
CA PRO A 20 3.90 2.28 1.93
C PRO A 20 2.91 1.88 0.82
N VAL A 21 3.06 2.40 -0.41
CA VAL A 21 2.22 2.03 -1.56
C VAL A 21 2.56 0.61 -2.01
N GLU A 22 3.85 0.29 -2.11
CA GLU A 22 4.37 -1.04 -2.47
C GLU A 22 4.02 -2.12 -1.45
N ALA A 23 3.79 -1.75 -0.19
CA ALA A 23 3.26 -2.66 0.84
C ALA A 23 1.73 -2.78 0.74
N THR A 24 1.03 -1.64 0.78
CA THR A 24 -0.43 -1.60 0.94
C THR A 24 -1.17 -2.10 -0.29
N VAL A 25 -0.74 -1.74 -1.50
CA VAL A 25 -1.44 -2.13 -2.73
C VAL A 25 -1.48 -3.66 -2.89
N PRO A 26 -0.36 -4.41 -2.74
CA PRO A 26 -0.42 -5.86 -2.72
C PRO A 26 -1.29 -6.43 -1.59
N ILE A 27 -1.24 -5.87 -0.38
CA ILE A 27 -2.07 -6.32 0.75
C ILE A 27 -3.56 -6.20 0.38
N ASP A 28 -3.99 -5.02 -0.05
CA ASP A 28 -5.37 -4.70 -0.42
C ASP A 28 -5.86 -5.61 -1.56
N VAL A 29 -5.12 -5.63 -2.67
CA VAL A 29 -5.50 -6.39 -3.88
C VAL A 29 -5.57 -7.89 -3.62
N LEU A 30 -4.63 -8.45 -2.84
CA LEU A 30 -4.64 -9.88 -2.50
C LEU A 30 -5.81 -10.23 -1.56
N ARG A 31 -6.13 -9.36 -0.58
CA ARG A 31 -7.32 -9.53 0.27
C ARG A 31 -8.61 -9.43 -0.54
N ARG A 32 -8.71 -8.49 -1.49
CA ARG A 32 -9.84 -8.40 -2.43
C ARG A 32 -9.98 -9.66 -3.29
N ALA A 33 -8.87 -10.29 -3.67
CA ALA A 33 -8.86 -11.57 -4.38
C ALA A 33 -9.30 -12.78 -3.52
N GLY A 34 -9.41 -12.60 -2.20
CA GLY A 34 -9.82 -13.62 -1.24
C GLY A 34 -8.67 -14.29 -0.49
N ALA A 35 -7.45 -13.73 -0.54
CA ALA A 35 -6.31 -14.24 0.22
C ALA A 35 -6.41 -13.88 1.71
N ASP A 36 -5.94 -14.78 2.55
CA ASP A 36 -5.61 -14.51 3.95
C ASP A 36 -4.19 -13.92 3.99
N VAL A 37 -4.11 -12.59 4.12
CA VAL A 37 -2.83 -11.86 4.10
C VAL A 37 -2.42 -11.49 5.52
N THR A 38 -1.30 -12.06 5.97
CA THR A 38 -0.60 -11.69 7.20
C THR A 38 0.44 -10.60 6.91
N VAL A 39 0.27 -9.43 7.52
CA VAL A 39 1.29 -8.38 7.51
C VAL A 39 2.22 -8.62 8.70
N ALA A 40 3.52 -8.79 8.46
CA ALA A 40 4.46 -9.16 9.51
C ALA A 40 5.56 -8.12 9.73
N ALA A 41 5.75 -7.63 10.95
CA ALA A 41 6.82 -6.71 11.27
C ALA A 41 8.17 -7.46 11.29
N ALA A 42 9.10 -7.00 10.45
CA ALA A 42 10.48 -7.43 10.42
C ALA A 42 11.34 -6.44 11.24
N GLY A 43 11.67 -6.83 12.47
CA GLY A 43 12.46 -6.02 13.39
C GLY A 43 12.08 -6.26 14.85
N GLY A 44 12.82 -5.66 15.78
CA GLY A 44 12.58 -5.78 17.24
C GLY A 44 11.68 -4.68 17.83
N GLY A 45 11.16 -3.76 17.00
CA GLY A 45 10.46 -2.54 17.44
C GLY A 45 8.97 -2.71 17.79
N GLY A 46 8.45 -3.94 17.79
CA GLY A 46 7.02 -4.22 17.95
C GLY A 46 6.27 -4.26 16.62
N LEU A 47 4.94 -4.16 16.68
CA LEU A 47 4.06 -4.29 15.52
C LEU A 47 3.82 -2.98 14.77
N LEU A 48 4.02 -1.83 15.42
CA LEU A 48 3.94 -0.53 14.77
C LEU A 48 5.22 -0.30 13.95
N VAL A 49 5.04 -0.06 12.66
CA VAL A 49 6.13 0.15 11.70
C VAL A 49 6.04 1.54 11.10
N ASP A 50 7.09 2.33 11.30
CA ASP A 50 7.30 3.59 10.60
C ASP A 50 7.74 3.29 9.15
N ALA A 51 6.80 3.37 8.21
CA ALA A 51 7.08 3.28 6.79
C ALA A 51 7.71 4.61 6.29
N MET A 52 7.98 4.71 4.99
CA MET A 52 8.45 5.97 4.41
C MET A 52 7.34 7.04 4.42
N TYR A 53 7.75 8.30 4.26
CA TYR A 53 6.85 9.43 4.02
C TYR A 53 5.79 9.65 5.10
N GLY A 54 6.14 9.38 6.36
CA GLY A 54 5.28 9.63 7.52
C GLY A 54 4.18 8.60 7.74
N VAL A 55 4.03 7.62 6.85
CA VAL A 55 3.00 6.58 6.99
C VAL A 55 3.39 5.60 8.09
N LYS A 56 2.44 5.28 8.99
CA LYS A 56 2.61 4.29 10.06
C LYS A 56 1.64 3.14 9.87
N ILE A 57 2.14 1.91 9.84
CA ILE A 57 1.35 0.70 9.62
C ILE A 57 1.51 -0.23 10.83
N VAL A 58 0.40 -0.81 11.32
CA VAL A 58 0.43 -1.82 12.39
C VAL A 58 0.36 -3.21 11.78
N ALA A 59 1.47 -3.96 11.89
CA ALA A 59 1.55 -5.36 11.45
C ALA A 59 0.67 -6.28 12.31
N ASP A 60 0.17 -7.37 11.72
CA ASP A 60 -0.66 -8.38 12.37
C ASP A 60 0.14 -9.24 13.35
N ALA A 61 1.41 -9.51 13.03
CA ALA A 61 2.31 -10.33 13.83
C ALA A 61 3.78 -9.91 13.62
N SER A 62 4.71 -10.46 14.40
CA SER A 62 6.13 -10.35 14.05
C SER A 62 6.51 -11.44 13.04
N VAL A 63 7.57 -11.23 12.27
CA VAL A 63 8.12 -12.28 11.39
C VAL A 63 8.52 -13.54 12.20
N ALA A 64 8.93 -13.37 13.45
CA ALA A 64 9.29 -14.49 14.32
C ALA A 64 8.08 -15.39 14.63
N ASP A 65 6.91 -14.79 14.88
CA ASP A 65 5.66 -15.53 15.13
C ASP A 65 5.19 -16.30 13.89
N CYS A 66 5.56 -15.81 12.70
CA CYS A 66 5.23 -16.40 11.41
C CYS A 66 6.21 -17.51 10.96
N ALA A 67 7.27 -17.81 11.73
CA ALA A 67 8.40 -18.61 11.25
C ALA A 67 8.02 -20.04 10.80
N ASP A 68 7.05 -20.64 11.49
CA ASP A 68 6.61 -22.03 11.26
C ASP A 68 5.33 -22.14 10.42
N ALA A 69 4.74 -21.00 10.04
CA ALA A 69 3.56 -20.98 9.19
C ALA A 69 3.90 -21.35 7.74
N SER A 70 2.94 -21.96 7.05
CA SER A 70 3.01 -22.21 5.61
C SER A 70 2.23 -21.14 4.86
N TYR A 71 2.83 -20.62 3.80
CA TYR A 71 2.25 -19.62 2.92
C TYR A 71 2.22 -20.15 1.49
N ASP A 72 1.31 -19.63 0.68
CA ASP A 72 1.29 -19.81 -0.77
C ASP A 72 2.18 -18.77 -1.46
N LEU A 73 2.31 -17.58 -0.87
CA LEU A 73 3.10 -16.46 -1.39
C LEU A 73 3.80 -15.69 -0.25
N VAL A 74 5.05 -15.27 -0.48
CA VAL A 74 5.69 -14.22 0.34
C VAL A 74 6.11 -13.06 -0.56
N ALA A 75 5.60 -11.85 -0.30
CA ALA A 75 5.80 -10.68 -1.16
C ALA A 75 6.44 -9.52 -0.40
N LEU A 76 7.65 -9.11 -0.82
CA LEU A 76 8.45 -8.09 -0.14
C LEU A 76 8.26 -6.71 -0.78
N PRO A 77 7.77 -5.70 -0.05
CA PRO A 77 7.78 -4.32 -0.51
C PRO A 77 9.21 -3.78 -0.55
N GLY A 78 9.42 -2.73 -1.34
CA GLY A 78 10.68 -2.00 -1.39
C GLY A 78 10.76 -0.89 -0.36
N GLY A 79 11.18 0.29 -0.81
CA GLY A 79 11.70 1.36 0.04
C GLY A 79 13.14 1.07 0.42
N ILE A 80 14.07 2.01 0.20
CA ILE A 80 15.51 1.73 0.34
C ILE A 80 15.86 1.25 1.75
N PRO A 81 15.45 1.93 2.83
CA PRO A 81 15.73 1.47 4.19
C PRO A 81 14.95 0.19 4.52
N GLY A 82 13.67 0.11 4.12
CA GLY A 82 12.81 -1.04 4.37
C GLY A 82 13.34 -2.31 3.72
N ALA A 83 13.67 -2.26 2.43
CA ALA A 83 14.28 -3.36 1.69
C ALA A 83 15.62 -3.82 2.30
N ALA A 84 16.46 -2.88 2.74
CA ALA A 84 17.70 -3.22 3.44
C ALA A 84 17.44 -3.90 4.80
N ASN A 85 16.49 -3.39 5.57
CA ASN A 85 16.08 -3.95 6.86
C ASN A 85 15.46 -5.35 6.70
N LEU A 86 14.61 -5.54 5.68
CA LEU A 86 14.08 -6.84 5.29
C LEU A 86 15.22 -7.80 4.91
N GLY A 87 16.16 -7.36 4.06
CA GLY A 87 17.35 -8.14 3.65
C GLY A 87 18.32 -8.47 4.80
N GLY A 88 18.27 -7.71 5.90
CA GLY A 88 19.01 -7.95 7.13
C GLY A 88 18.28 -8.83 8.15
N CYS A 89 17.02 -9.18 7.92
CA CYS A 89 16.21 -9.97 8.85
C CYS A 89 16.47 -11.48 8.69
N ALA A 90 17.30 -12.05 9.57
CA ALA A 90 17.64 -13.48 9.52
C ALA A 90 16.43 -14.42 9.67
N ALA A 91 15.43 -14.04 10.46
CA ALA A 91 14.18 -14.80 10.60
C ALA A 91 13.43 -14.85 9.27
N LEU A 92 13.31 -13.71 8.57
CA LEU A 92 12.67 -13.63 7.26
C LEU A 92 13.44 -14.41 6.20
N GLU A 93 14.77 -14.32 6.19
CA GLU A 93 15.63 -15.11 5.30
C GLU A 93 15.35 -16.60 5.47
N SER A 94 15.29 -17.09 6.72
CA SER A 94 15.00 -18.49 7.02
C SER A 94 13.64 -18.93 6.49
N VAL A 95 12.61 -18.10 6.69
CA VAL A 95 11.26 -18.34 6.16
C VAL A 95 11.28 -18.45 4.64
N LEU A 96 11.84 -17.45 3.94
CA LEU A 96 11.83 -17.44 2.47
C LEU A 96 12.67 -18.56 1.86
N ARG A 97 13.84 -18.88 2.43
CA ARG A 97 14.66 -20.00 1.94
C ARG A 97 13.89 -21.33 2.05
N ARG A 98 13.24 -21.58 3.19
CA ARG A 98 12.42 -22.80 3.36
C ARG A 98 11.23 -22.82 2.42
N HIS A 99 10.58 -21.67 2.21
CA HIS A 99 9.45 -21.52 1.30
C HIS A 99 9.85 -21.78 -0.15
N ALA A 100 10.95 -21.17 -0.61
CA ALA A 100 11.48 -21.34 -1.96
C ALA A 100 11.94 -22.79 -2.22
N LEU A 101 12.60 -23.44 -1.26
CA LEU A 101 13.00 -24.86 -1.36
C LEU A 101 11.81 -25.81 -1.54
N LYS A 102 10.62 -25.43 -1.04
CA LYS A 102 9.37 -26.18 -1.24
C LYS A 102 8.66 -25.83 -2.55
N GLY A 103 9.24 -24.97 -3.39
CA GLY A 103 8.66 -24.51 -4.65
C GLY A 103 7.55 -23.45 -4.49
N GLY A 104 7.50 -22.78 -3.34
CA GLY A 104 6.53 -21.72 -3.07
C GLY A 104 6.75 -20.46 -3.91
N LEU A 105 5.68 -19.69 -4.15
CA LEU A 105 5.74 -18.44 -4.89
C LEU A 105 6.35 -17.34 -4.01
N TYR A 106 7.28 -16.54 -4.53
CA TYR A 106 7.81 -15.39 -3.79
C TYR A 106 8.02 -14.21 -4.71
N ALA A 107 8.00 -13.02 -4.14
CA ALA A 107 7.99 -11.80 -4.92
C ALA A 107 8.67 -10.65 -4.20
N ALA A 108 9.19 -9.70 -4.98
CA ALA A 108 9.75 -8.45 -4.45
C ALA A 108 9.61 -7.30 -5.44
N ILE A 109 9.50 -6.09 -4.93
CA ILE A 109 9.33 -4.88 -5.75
C ILE A 109 10.40 -3.82 -5.42
N CYS A 110 10.72 -2.99 -6.40
CA CYS A 110 11.59 -1.82 -6.26
C CYS A 110 13.01 -2.16 -5.81
N ALA A 111 13.42 -1.82 -4.58
CA ALA A 111 14.76 -2.07 -4.07
C ALA A 111 14.92 -3.47 -3.42
N ALA A 112 13.82 -4.14 -3.07
CA ALA A 112 13.85 -5.44 -2.41
C ALA A 112 14.43 -6.60 -3.25
N PRO A 113 14.25 -6.67 -4.59
CA PRO A 113 14.85 -7.73 -5.37
C PRO A 113 16.38 -7.83 -5.19
N PRO A 114 17.19 -6.77 -5.36
CA PRO A 114 18.63 -6.86 -5.11
C PRO A 114 19.01 -6.82 -3.62
N LEU A 115 18.33 -6.02 -2.79
CA LEU A 115 18.74 -5.82 -1.39
C LEU A 115 18.35 -6.96 -0.45
N ALA A 116 17.32 -7.74 -0.80
CA ALA A 116 16.86 -8.90 -0.03
C ALA A 116 16.98 -10.20 -0.82
N LEU A 117 16.20 -10.39 -1.89
CA LEU A 117 16.13 -11.71 -2.56
C LEU A 117 17.47 -12.14 -3.17
N ALA A 118 18.15 -11.26 -3.91
CA ALA A 118 19.46 -11.54 -4.49
C ALA A 118 20.53 -11.76 -3.42
N ARG A 119 20.49 -10.96 -2.35
CA ARG A 119 21.38 -11.12 -1.18
C ARG A 119 21.28 -12.51 -0.56
N TRP A 120 20.10 -13.12 -0.57
CA TRP A 120 19.88 -14.49 -0.11
C TRP A 120 20.14 -15.56 -1.19
N GLY A 121 20.59 -15.17 -2.39
CA GLY A 121 20.79 -16.07 -3.52
C GLY A 121 19.49 -16.66 -4.08
N LEU A 122 18.32 -16.11 -3.72
CA LEU A 122 17.02 -16.57 -4.19
C LEU A 122 16.72 -16.13 -5.64
N LEU A 123 17.58 -15.31 -6.23
CA LEU A 123 17.50 -14.89 -7.63
C LEU A 123 18.60 -15.52 -8.50
N ASN A 124 19.42 -16.43 -7.97
CA ASN A 124 20.49 -17.03 -8.76
C ASN A 124 19.91 -17.83 -9.93
N GLY A 125 20.30 -17.46 -11.17
CA GLY A 125 19.82 -18.08 -12.39
C GLY A 125 18.43 -17.63 -12.85
N VAL A 126 17.82 -16.64 -12.20
CA VAL A 126 16.51 -16.11 -12.60
C VAL A 126 16.65 -14.79 -13.35
N LYS A 127 15.67 -14.50 -14.20
CA LYS A 127 15.45 -13.20 -14.82
C LYS A 127 14.61 -12.34 -13.88
N ALA A 128 15.07 -11.12 -13.59
CA ALA A 128 14.41 -10.24 -12.64
C ALA A 128 14.47 -8.78 -13.07
N THR A 129 13.53 -7.97 -12.58
CA THR A 129 13.57 -6.51 -12.64
C THR A 129 13.70 -5.92 -11.24
N ALA A 130 14.06 -4.65 -11.16
CA ALA A 130 14.16 -3.88 -9.92
C ALA A 130 13.95 -2.39 -10.22
N HIS A 131 13.96 -1.56 -9.18
CA HIS A 131 14.06 -0.13 -9.38
C HIS A 131 15.33 0.21 -10.18
N PRO A 132 15.28 1.10 -11.21
CA PRO A 132 16.42 1.40 -12.08
C PRO A 132 17.71 1.74 -11.35
N ALA A 133 17.60 2.53 -10.26
CA ALA A 133 18.74 2.91 -9.43
C ALA A 133 19.41 1.75 -8.66
N PHE A 134 18.82 0.55 -8.69
CA PHE A 134 19.29 -0.64 -7.97
C PHE A 134 19.58 -1.83 -8.89
N VAL A 135 19.35 -1.71 -10.20
CA VAL A 135 19.63 -2.80 -11.16
C VAL A 135 21.10 -3.22 -11.11
N ASP A 136 22.03 -2.26 -10.99
CA ASP A 136 23.47 -2.51 -10.87
C ASP A 136 23.89 -3.21 -9.55
N LYS A 137 22.94 -3.42 -8.62
CA LYS A 137 23.17 -4.16 -7.38
C LYS A 137 22.86 -5.65 -7.52
N PHE A 138 22.32 -6.08 -8.65
CA PHE A 138 22.18 -7.51 -8.92
C PHE A 138 23.55 -8.18 -9.07
N PRO A 139 23.76 -9.37 -8.49
CA PRO A 139 24.96 -10.16 -8.72
C PRO A 139 24.93 -10.78 -10.12
N GLY A 140 26.08 -11.26 -10.62
CA GLY A 140 26.22 -11.72 -12.00
C GLY A 140 25.37 -12.94 -12.37
N GLU A 141 24.85 -13.66 -11.38
CA GLU A 141 23.95 -14.80 -11.55
C GLU A 141 22.51 -14.38 -11.87
N VAL A 142 22.15 -13.11 -11.70
CA VAL A 142 20.80 -12.59 -11.99
C VAL A 142 20.78 -11.90 -13.35
N THR A 143 19.85 -12.30 -14.21
CA THR A 143 19.66 -11.61 -15.50
C THR A 143 18.68 -10.45 -15.34
N ALA A 144 19.18 -9.22 -15.36
CA ALA A 144 18.32 -8.04 -15.29
C ALA A 144 17.46 -7.89 -16.57
N VAL A 145 16.17 -7.59 -16.40
CA VAL A 145 15.21 -7.36 -17.48
C VAL A 145 14.55 -6.00 -17.32
N ASP A 146 14.57 -5.17 -18.35
CA ASP A 146 13.86 -3.88 -18.37
C ASP A 146 12.37 -4.09 -18.68
N ALA A 147 11.61 -4.44 -17.65
CA ALA A 147 10.16 -4.56 -17.69
C ALA A 147 9.55 -4.11 -16.36
N ASN A 148 8.29 -3.65 -16.40
CA ASN A 148 7.54 -3.20 -15.22
C ASN A 148 7.37 -4.31 -14.18
N VAL A 149 6.99 -5.49 -14.65
CA VAL A 149 6.84 -6.72 -13.86
C VAL A 149 7.48 -7.85 -14.66
N VAL A 150 8.24 -8.71 -13.98
CA VAL A 150 8.88 -9.91 -14.53
C VAL A 150 8.43 -11.10 -13.71
N VAL A 151 7.83 -12.08 -14.39
CA VAL A 151 7.52 -13.39 -13.83
C VAL A 151 8.51 -14.39 -14.41
N ASP A 152 9.34 -15.01 -13.58
CA ASP A 152 10.24 -16.10 -13.98
C ASP A 152 10.07 -17.30 -13.03
N GLY A 153 9.36 -18.31 -13.50
CA GLY A 153 9.02 -19.50 -12.71
C GLY A 153 8.18 -19.18 -11.48
N LYS A 154 8.79 -19.28 -10.29
CA LYS A 154 8.15 -19.02 -8.98
C LYS A 154 8.44 -17.63 -8.42
N VAL A 155 9.14 -16.79 -9.18
CA VAL A 155 9.56 -15.47 -8.75
C VAL A 155 8.81 -14.41 -9.53
N VAL A 156 8.23 -13.44 -8.83
CA VAL A 156 7.68 -12.22 -9.44
C VAL A 156 8.47 -11.02 -8.94
N THR A 157 9.03 -10.24 -9.85
CA THR A 157 9.71 -8.98 -9.50
C THR A 157 9.09 -7.81 -10.21
N ALA A 158 9.11 -6.63 -9.60
CA ALA A 158 8.56 -5.41 -10.21
C ALA A 158 9.43 -4.18 -9.92
N ARG A 159 9.19 -3.10 -10.67
CA ARG A 159 9.90 -1.81 -10.56
C ARG A 159 9.38 -0.99 -9.37
N GLY A 160 9.33 0.34 -9.49
CA GLY A 160 8.98 1.23 -8.38
C GLY A 160 7.49 1.30 -8.05
N PRO A 161 7.08 2.26 -7.19
CA PRO A 161 5.73 2.31 -6.60
C PRO A 161 4.60 2.42 -7.62
N ALA A 162 4.84 3.09 -8.75
CA ALA A 162 3.86 3.19 -9.84
C ALA A 162 3.47 1.82 -10.43
N MET A 163 4.29 0.77 -10.24
CA MET A 163 4.02 -0.58 -10.70
C MET A 163 3.37 -1.47 -9.63
N ALA A 164 3.07 -0.96 -8.44
CA ALA A 164 2.53 -1.76 -7.34
C ALA A 164 1.18 -2.42 -7.69
N MET A 165 0.33 -1.75 -8.48
CA MET A 165 -0.93 -2.32 -8.97
C MET A 165 -0.70 -3.45 -9.96
N GLU A 166 0.17 -3.26 -10.95
CA GLU A 166 0.49 -4.31 -11.94
C GLU A 166 1.14 -5.52 -11.26
N PHE A 167 2.05 -5.25 -10.31
CA PHE A 167 2.70 -6.26 -9.49
C PHE A 167 1.66 -7.06 -8.71
N ALA A 168 0.76 -6.41 -7.98
CA ALA A 168 -0.27 -7.08 -7.20
C ALA A 168 -1.19 -7.95 -8.07
N LEU A 169 -1.59 -7.46 -9.25
CA LEU A 169 -2.41 -8.24 -10.19
C LEU A 169 -1.67 -9.44 -10.77
N ALA A 170 -0.36 -9.33 -11.02
CA ALA A 170 0.46 -10.48 -11.41
C ALA A 170 0.51 -11.54 -10.30
N LEU A 171 0.56 -11.14 -9.02
CA LEU A 171 0.49 -12.06 -7.89
C LEU A 171 -0.88 -12.75 -7.78
N VAL A 172 -1.96 -11.99 -8.00
CA VAL A 172 -3.32 -12.55 -8.08
C VAL A 172 -3.42 -13.58 -9.21
N GLU A 173 -2.85 -13.29 -10.39
CA GLU A 173 -2.85 -14.22 -11.51
C GLU A 173 -2.11 -15.52 -11.17
N GLN A 174 -0.93 -15.43 -10.53
CA GLN A 174 -0.17 -16.60 -10.13
C GLN A 174 -0.89 -17.46 -9.07
N LEU A 175 -1.68 -16.85 -8.18
CA LEU A 175 -2.39 -17.56 -7.11
C LEU A 175 -3.76 -18.09 -7.50
N TYR A 176 -4.49 -17.35 -8.34
CA TYR A 176 -5.93 -17.54 -8.59
C TYR A 176 -6.30 -17.60 -10.07
N GLY A 177 -5.37 -17.30 -10.98
CA GLY A 177 -5.61 -17.28 -12.42
C GLY A 177 -6.23 -15.98 -12.93
N LYS A 178 -6.24 -15.85 -14.25
CA LYS A 178 -6.64 -14.65 -14.99
C LYS A 178 -8.08 -14.19 -14.71
N GLU A 179 -9.00 -15.13 -14.57
CA GLU A 179 -10.41 -14.82 -14.29
C GLU A 179 -10.57 -14.02 -12.99
N LYS A 180 -9.75 -14.30 -11.98
CA LYS A 180 -9.76 -13.54 -10.72
C LYS A 180 -9.21 -12.13 -10.93
N VAL A 181 -8.16 -11.98 -11.75
CA VAL A 181 -7.61 -10.66 -12.12
C VAL A 181 -8.71 -9.78 -12.73
N ASP A 182 -9.45 -10.31 -13.70
CA ASP A 182 -10.52 -9.57 -14.39
C ASP A 182 -11.64 -9.13 -13.42
N GLN A 183 -11.96 -9.97 -12.42
CA GLN A 183 -12.95 -9.65 -11.37
C GLN A 183 -12.50 -8.49 -10.47
N ILE A 184 -11.20 -8.35 -10.22
CA ILE A 184 -10.63 -7.36 -9.31
C ILE A 184 -10.27 -6.06 -10.04
N ALA A 185 -9.61 -6.15 -11.19
CA ALA A 185 -9.12 -5.00 -11.95
C ALA A 185 -10.27 -4.11 -12.46
N LYS A 186 -11.38 -4.72 -12.90
CA LYS A 186 -12.53 -3.99 -13.47
C LYS A 186 -13.16 -2.98 -12.50
N PRO A 187 -13.58 -3.34 -11.27
CA PRO A 187 -14.14 -2.37 -10.32
C PRO A 187 -13.09 -1.37 -9.79
N MET A 188 -11.80 -1.70 -9.85
CA MET A 188 -10.70 -0.80 -9.48
C MET A 188 -10.29 0.15 -10.62
N LEU A 189 -10.94 0.05 -11.78
CA LEU A 189 -10.67 0.89 -12.97
C LEU A 189 -9.18 0.91 -13.37
N VAL A 190 -8.49 -0.22 -13.23
CA VAL A 190 -7.07 -0.31 -13.59
C VAL A 190 -6.93 -0.08 -15.10
N ARG A 191 -6.22 0.99 -15.48
CA ARG A 191 -5.95 1.38 -16.86
C ARG A 191 -4.45 1.30 -17.13
N TYR A 192 -4.10 0.78 -18.30
CA TYR A 192 -2.72 0.64 -18.77
C TYR A 192 -2.53 1.52 -20.00
N GLU A 193 -2.59 2.83 -19.81
CA GLU A 193 -2.29 3.80 -20.87
C GLU A 193 -1.13 4.70 -20.43
N PRO A 194 -0.14 4.95 -21.30
CA PRO A 194 0.94 5.87 -20.98
C PRO A 194 0.44 7.29 -20.70
N GLY A 195 0.94 7.88 -19.63
CA GLY A 195 0.66 9.26 -19.24
C GLY A 195 -0.46 9.40 -18.20
N TYR A 196 -0.73 10.64 -17.80
CA TYR A 196 -1.89 10.99 -17.00
C TYR A 196 -2.75 11.95 -17.81
N THR A 197 -4.06 11.82 -17.70
CA THR A 197 -5.00 12.74 -18.32
C THR A 197 -5.93 13.27 -17.23
N PHE A 198 -6.16 14.57 -17.26
CA PHE A 198 -7.18 15.20 -16.44
C PHE A 198 -7.92 16.20 -17.31
N LYS A 199 -9.20 16.40 -17.00
CA LYS A 199 -10.05 17.38 -17.67
C LYS A 199 -10.48 18.40 -16.63
N GLU A 200 -9.86 19.57 -16.65
CA GLU A 200 -10.31 20.71 -15.86
C GLU A 200 -11.57 21.29 -16.48
N LEU A 201 -12.67 21.27 -15.73
CA LEU A 201 -13.96 21.80 -16.19
C LEU A 201 -14.19 23.22 -15.69
N ASN A 202 -13.82 23.48 -14.44
CA ASN A 202 -14.01 24.76 -13.76
C ASN A 202 -12.66 25.21 -13.18
N PRO A 203 -11.86 25.99 -13.94
CA PRO A 203 -10.55 26.37 -13.47
C PRO A 203 -10.66 27.27 -12.25
N ILE A 204 -9.90 26.93 -11.22
CA ILE A 204 -9.80 27.71 -10.00
C ILE A 204 -8.45 28.42 -9.93
N ARG A 205 -8.44 29.63 -9.40
CA ARG A 205 -7.18 30.28 -9.05
C ARG A 205 -6.74 29.74 -7.69
N TRP A 206 -5.76 28.83 -7.70
CA TRP A 206 -5.12 28.37 -6.47
C TRP A 206 -4.47 29.55 -5.73
N GLN A 207 -4.83 29.75 -4.47
CA GLN A 207 -4.41 30.92 -3.68
C GLN A 207 -3.25 30.64 -2.71
N CYS A 208 -2.90 29.37 -2.48
CA CYS A 208 -1.75 29.05 -1.64
C CYS A 208 -0.46 29.35 -2.40
N SER A 209 0.34 30.27 -1.86
CA SER A 209 1.61 30.74 -2.43
C SER A 209 2.84 30.12 -1.76
N GLY A 210 2.66 29.19 -0.80
CA GLY A 210 3.71 28.52 -0.04
C GLY A 210 3.55 27.00 -0.05
N THR A 211 4.16 26.32 0.93
CA THR A 211 3.92 24.89 1.15
C THR A 211 2.46 24.69 1.54
N PRO A 212 1.67 23.94 0.74
CA PRO A 212 0.26 23.74 1.08
C PRO A 212 0.15 22.88 2.32
N LYS A 213 -0.72 23.31 3.24
CA LYS A 213 -1.11 22.50 4.39
C LYS A 213 -2.37 21.72 4.07
N VAL A 214 -2.27 20.40 4.10
CA VAL A 214 -3.32 19.47 3.65
C VAL A 214 -3.81 18.64 4.83
N LEU A 215 -5.12 18.60 5.02
CA LEU A 215 -5.74 17.65 5.94
C LEU A 215 -6.24 16.42 5.18
N ILE A 216 -5.97 15.25 5.75
CA ILE A 216 -6.55 13.98 5.31
C ILE A 216 -7.24 13.34 6.51
N PRO A 217 -8.56 13.52 6.68
CA PRO A 217 -9.29 12.89 7.76
C PRO A 217 -9.61 11.44 7.40
N LEU A 218 -9.38 10.53 8.34
CA LEU A 218 -9.61 9.10 8.21
C LEU A 218 -10.57 8.61 9.31
N VAL A 219 -11.32 7.58 8.96
CA VAL A 219 -12.22 6.77 9.79
C VAL A 219 -12.02 5.30 9.46
N ASN A 220 -12.53 4.44 10.32
CA ASN A 220 -12.57 3.00 10.05
C ASN A 220 -13.30 2.71 8.73
N ALA A 221 -12.80 1.71 8.01
CA ALA A 221 -13.26 1.31 6.67
C ALA A 221 -13.04 2.36 5.56
N ASN A 222 -12.09 3.27 5.72
CA ASN A 222 -11.51 4.03 4.61
C ASN A 222 -10.85 3.09 3.58
N GLU A 223 -10.85 3.51 2.31
CA GLU A 223 -10.11 2.88 1.23
C GLU A 223 -8.62 3.17 1.41
N GLU A 224 -7.84 2.14 1.77
CA GLU A 224 -6.43 2.29 2.13
C GLU A 224 -5.53 2.70 0.95
N VAL A 225 -5.82 2.26 -0.27
CA VAL A 225 -4.98 2.55 -1.44
C VAL A 225 -5.09 4.04 -1.81
N GLU A 226 -6.30 4.60 -1.82
CA GLU A 226 -6.56 6.03 -1.99
C GLU A 226 -5.85 6.83 -0.89
N ALA A 227 -6.09 6.49 0.38
CA ALA A 227 -5.52 7.22 1.50
C ALA A 227 -3.98 7.23 1.45
N ILE A 228 -3.35 6.05 1.38
CA ILE A 228 -1.90 5.93 1.44
C ILE A 228 -1.22 6.49 0.19
N THR A 229 -1.79 6.27 -1.00
CA THR A 229 -1.21 6.83 -2.24
C THR A 229 -1.26 8.35 -2.24
N ILE A 230 -2.34 8.96 -1.74
CA ILE A 230 -2.46 10.42 -1.62
C ILE A 230 -1.46 10.96 -0.59
N ILE A 231 -1.36 10.34 0.58
CA ILE A 231 -0.39 10.73 1.63
C ILE A 231 1.04 10.66 1.07
N ASP A 232 1.42 9.53 0.48
CA ASP A 232 2.75 9.33 -0.13
C ASP A 232 3.04 10.38 -1.20
N ALA A 233 2.11 10.61 -2.14
CA ALA A 233 2.30 11.56 -3.23
C ALA A 233 2.48 13.00 -2.73
N LEU A 234 1.67 13.42 -1.75
CA LEU A 234 1.75 14.77 -1.17
C LEU A 234 3.01 14.98 -0.35
N GLN A 235 3.41 13.98 0.45
CA GLN A 235 4.64 14.03 1.24
C GLN A 235 5.88 14.07 0.33
N ARG A 236 5.90 13.32 -0.77
CA ARG A 236 6.96 13.42 -1.80
C ARG A 236 7.00 14.80 -2.46
N ALA A 237 5.86 15.46 -2.58
CA ALA A 237 5.77 16.84 -3.05
C ALA A 237 6.13 17.88 -1.97
N ASN A 238 6.52 17.45 -0.77
CA ASN A 238 6.82 18.28 0.41
C ASN A 238 5.63 19.13 0.89
N ALA A 239 4.40 18.65 0.72
CA ALA A 239 3.24 19.26 1.36
C ALA A 239 3.27 19.03 2.88
N ASP A 240 2.70 19.96 3.66
CA ASP A 240 2.49 19.79 5.11
C ASP A 240 1.19 18.99 5.30
N VAL A 241 1.32 17.66 5.33
CA VAL A 241 0.16 16.76 5.43
C VAL A 241 -0.09 16.42 6.90
N VAL A 242 -1.32 16.67 7.35
CA VAL A 242 -1.84 16.19 8.64
C VAL A 242 -2.83 15.07 8.37
N VAL A 243 -2.52 13.86 8.83
CA VAL A 243 -3.47 12.74 8.81
C VAL A 243 -4.17 12.69 10.17
N ALA A 244 -5.49 12.81 10.17
CA ALA A 244 -6.27 12.92 11.40
C ALA A 244 -7.33 11.82 11.50
N SER A 245 -7.44 11.19 12.67
CA SER A 245 -8.48 10.19 12.93
C SER A 245 -9.75 10.87 13.47
N ALA A 246 -10.90 10.61 12.85
CA ALA A 246 -12.20 10.99 13.39
C ALA A 246 -12.85 9.87 14.25
N GLU A 247 -12.06 8.89 14.66
CA GLU A 247 -12.43 7.87 15.65
C GLU A 247 -11.93 8.28 17.05
N ASP A 248 -12.26 7.50 18.09
CA ASP A 248 -11.82 7.76 19.48
C ASP A 248 -10.30 7.58 19.70
N GLY A 249 -9.59 7.06 18.70
CA GLY A 249 -8.16 6.77 18.74
C GLY A 249 -7.49 7.00 17.39
N VAL A 250 -6.16 7.06 17.39
CA VAL A 250 -5.36 7.32 16.19
C VAL A 250 -5.17 6.10 15.29
N GLU A 251 -5.53 4.89 15.74
CA GLU A 251 -5.48 3.69 14.91
C GLU A 251 -6.76 3.55 14.08
N ILE A 252 -6.58 3.43 12.77
CA ILE A 252 -7.64 3.22 11.79
C ILE A 252 -7.49 1.83 11.19
N VAL A 253 -8.57 1.05 11.22
CA VAL A 253 -8.68 -0.20 10.47
C VAL A 253 -9.36 0.11 9.13
N ALA A 254 -8.58 0.08 8.06
CA ALA A 254 -9.05 0.34 6.71
C ALA A 254 -9.97 -0.78 6.18
N ARG A 255 -10.56 -0.55 5.01
CA ARG A 255 -11.61 -1.39 4.44
C ARG A 255 -11.19 -2.83 4.22
N HIS A 256 -9.94 -3.08 3.83
CA HIS A 256 -9.38 -4.42 3.69
C HIS A 256 -8.34 -4.70 4.77
N ASN A 257 -8.64 -4.28 6.01
CA ASN A 257 -7.92 -4.62 7.24
C ASN A 257 -6.46 -4.16 7.29
N THR A 258 -6.05 -3.19 6.48
CA THR A 258 -4.78 -2.50 6.69
C THR A 258 -4.93 -1.59 7.91
N ARG A 259 -4.06 -1.73 8.91
CA ARG A 259 -4.10 -0.92 10.12
C ARG A 259 -3.11 0.23 10.00
N ILE A 260 -3.62 1.45 10.07
CA ILE A 260 -2.88 2.69 9.84
C ILE A 260 -2.94 3.52 11.12
N VAL A 261 -1.86 4.19 11.49
CA VAL A 261 -1.86 5.16 12.60
C VAL A 261 -1.80 6.57 12.05
N THR A 262 -2.77 7.39 12.43
CA THR A 262 -2.84 8.82 12.09
C THR A 262 -1.91 9.65 12.98
N ASP A 263 -1.57 10.87 12.55
CA ASP A 263 -0.69 11.76 13.32
C ASP A 263 -1.38 12.26 14.58
N VAL A 264 -2.68 12.58 14.46
CA VAL A 264 -3.50 13.21 15.50
C VAL A 264 -4.95 12.71 15.46
N LEU A 265 -5.70 13.03 16.50
CA LEU A 265 -7.17 13.02 16.46
C LEU A 265 -7.68 14.25 15.72
N LEU A 266 -8.84 14.14 15.09
CA LEU A 266 -9.45 15.20 14.30
C LEU A 266 -9.74 16.45 15.14
N ASP A 267 -10.21 16.28 16.37
CA ASP A 267 -10.46 17.39 17.30
C ASP A 267 -9.20 18.20 17.60
N ALA A 268 -8.02 17.57 17.61
CA ALA A 268 -6.75 18.26 17.79
C ALA A 268 -6.31 19.02 16.52
N ALA A 269 -6.83 18.65 15.35
CA ALA A 269 -6.61 19.33 14.09
C ALA A 269 -7.63 20.47 13.82
N ALA A 270 -8.82 20.42 14.43
CA ALA A 270 -9.93 21.33 14.15
C ALA A 270 -9.61 22.83 14.32
N GLY A 271 -8.67 23.19 15.22
CA GLY A 271 -8.25 24.58 15.42
C GLY A 271 -7.24 25.11 14.38
N GLN A 272 -6.85 24.29 13.40
CA GLN A 272 -5.83 24.62 12.41
C GLN A 272 -6.46 25.03 11.07
N ARG A 273 -5.79 25.92 10.34
CA ARG A 273 -6.20 26.29 8.98
C ARG A 273 -5.53 25.36 7.98
N PHE A 274 -6.30 24.87 7.02
CA PHE A 274 -5.83 24.03 5.91
C PHE A 274 -6.08 24.71 4.56
N ASP A 275 -5.18 24.49 3.61
CA ASP A 275 -5.33 24.96 2.22
C ASP A 275 -6.13 23.96 1.38
N LEU A 276 -6.07 22.68 1.75
CA LEU A 276 -6.75 21.59 1.07
C LEU A 276 -7.22 20.55 2.09
N ILE A 277 -8.42 20.02 1.88
CA ILE A 277 -8.92 18.84 2.59
C ILE A 277 -9.17 17.77 1.53
N ILE A 278 -8.56 16.61 1.69
CA ILE A 278 -8.79 15.45 0.81
C ILE A 278 -9.42 14.35 1.63
N VAL A 279 -10.59 13.90 1.22
CA VAL A 279 -11.34 12.86 1.93
C VAL A 279 -11.32 11.58 1.10
N PRO A 280 -10.48 10.58 1.47
CA PRO A 280 -10.50 9.28 0.81
C PRO A 280 -11.85 8.59 1.00
N ALA A 281 -12.24 7.73 0.06
CA ALA A 281 -13.51 7.02 0.15
C ALA A 281 -13.60 6.18 1.44
N SER A 282 -14.80 6.08 2.01
CA SER A 282 -15.05 5.25 3.20
C SER A 282 -16.47 4.69 3.19
N ARG A 283 -16.66 3.52 3.79
CA ARG A 283 -18.00 2.99 4.11
C ARG A 283 -18.67 3.70 5.28
N LYS A 284 -17.93 4.52 6.03
CA LYS A 284 -18.42 5.28 7.18
C LYS A 284 -18.31 6.79 6.95
N LEU A 285 -18.42 7.23 5.69
CA LEU A 285 -18.24 8.64 5.32
C LEU A 285 -19.21 9.60 6.05
N SER A 286 -20.40 9.12 6.44
CA SER A 286 -21.35 9.91 7.24
C SER A 286 -20.74 10.40 8.56
N LEU A 287 -19.87 9.60 9.20
CA LEU A 287 -19.20 10.01 10.45
C LEU A 287 -18.23 11.18 10.23
N LEU A 288 -17.55 11.20 9.08
CA LEU A 288 -16.70 12.33 8.71
C LEU A 288 -17.52 13.59 8.46
N LEU A 289 -18.67 13.46 7.78
CA LEU A 289 -19.58 14.57 7.55
C LEU A 289 -20.14 15.09 8.88
N ASP A 290 -20.56 14.23 9.80
CA ASP A 290 -21.11 14.63 11.10
C ASP A 290 -20.06 15.30 12.00
N ALA A 291 -18.79 14.86 11.92
CA ALA A 291 -17.68 15.44 12.68
C ALA A 291 -17.21 16.80 12.12
N TYR A 292 -17.28 17.00 10.81
CA TYR A 292 -16.84 18.23 10.15
C TYR A 292 -17.94 19.29 9.99
N MET A 293 -19.20 18.89 9.91
CA MET A 293 -20.30 19.80 9.56
C MET A 293 -20.88 20.47 10.80
N HIS A 294 -20.10 21.37 11.43
CA HIS A 294 -20.67 22.39 12.31
C HIS A 294 -21.60 23.31 11.47
N PRO A 295 -22.76 23.79 11.97
CA PRO A 295 -23.74 24.53 11.17
C PRO A 295 -23.21 25.74 10.40
N ALA A 296 -22.07 26.31 10.81
CA ALA A 296 -21.44 27.47 10.17
C ALA A 296 -20.49 27.10 9.00
N GLU A 297 -20.02 25.85 8.91
CA GLU A 297 -19.18 25.36 7.80
C GLU A 297 -20.00 24.69 6.68
N LEU A 298 -21.28 24.39 6.97
CA LEU A 298 -22.28 24.00 5.97
C LEU A 298 -22.34 25.02 4.82
N ASP A 299 -22.21 26.31 5.12
CA ASP A 299 -22.25 27.40 4.12
C ASP A 299 -21.00 27.39 3.22
N PHE A 300 -19.83 26.99 3.73
CA PHE A 300 -18.63 26.83 2.92
C PHE A 300 -18.78 25.64 1.97
N TYR A 301 -19.22 24.48 2.47
CA TYR A 301 -19.47 23.33 1.61
C TYR A 301 -20.61 23.58 0.61
N GLN A 302 -21.69 24.24 1.01
CA GLN A 302 -22.79 24.63 0.11
C GLN A 302 -22.37 25.68 -0.93
N SER A 303 -21.48 26.62 -0.59
CA SER A 303 -20.96 27.61 -1.55
C SER A 303 -19.97 27.02 -2.55
N VAL A 304 -19.27 25.93 -2.19
CA VAL A 304 -18.39 25.17 -3.11
C VAL A 304 -19.17 24.11 -3.89
N THR A 305 -20.27 23.60 -3.34
CA THR A 305 -21.12 22.56 -3.95
C THR A 305 -22.43 23.17 -4.42
N ASP A 306 -22.40 23.80 -5.60
CA ASP A 306 -23.59 24.35 -6.28
C ASP A 306 -24.61 23.26 -6.73
N ARG A 307 -24.50 22.03 -6.21
CA ARG A 307 -25.41 20.91 -6.41
C ARG A 307 -25.49 20.05 -5.15
N ASN A 308 -26.70 19.95 -4.61
CA ASN A 308 -27.13 19.00 -3.57
C ASN A 308 -26.42 17.63 -3.68
N LEU A 309 -25.42 17.38 -2.84
CA LEU A 309 -24.74 16.08 -2.68
C LEU A 309 -25.54 15.07 -1.84
N LEU A 310 -26.58 15.52 -1.15
CA LEU A 310 -27.42 14.70 -0.27
C LEU A 310 -28.11 13.48 -0.94
N PRO A 311 -28.53 13.51 -2.23
CA PRO A 311 -29.18 12.34 -2.84
C PRO A 311 -28.24 11.18 -3.21
N LEU A 312 -26.92 11.36 -3.12
CA LEU A 312 -25.92 10.32 -3.45
C LEU A 312 -25.50 9.48 -2.23
N LEU A 313 -25.99 9.80 -1.04
CA LEU A 313 -25.66 9.14 0.23
C LEU A 313 -26.83 8.31 0.81
N ALA A 314 -27.93 8.16 0.06
CA ALA A 314 -29.09 7.34 0.44
C ALA A 314 -29.07 5.96 -0.23
#